data_AF-A0A8K0SNI0-F1
#
_entry.id   AF-A0A8K0SNI0-F1
#
_cell.length_a   1.000
_cell.length_b   1.000
_cell.length_c   1.000
_cell.angle_alpha   90.00
_cell.angle_beta   90.00
_cell.angle_gamma   90.00
#
_symmetry.space_group_name_H-M   'P 1'
#
loop_
_entity.id
_entity.type
_entity.pdbx_description
1 polymer ?
#
loop_
_entity_poly.entity_id
_entity_poly.type
_entity_poly.pdbx_seq_one_letter_code
_entity_poly.pdbx_strand_id
1 'polypeptide(L)'
;MNPSAWFMPQRHDYNTLPGNEDKKPSTARARYHVLLKSALVGLLAVLSFFAGRLSSTNVASSDRDVIELGTNSHLFQYNRTFGEAPSPDTNAAWESLFPHHGGFFVHAELAPKRSAFSVFHQLHCLDELRHGFYVLHDQVIEYSDMLNAAPPPDGRRRLHEEERRALHEHSLGHIRHCIDLLRQSLMCNADLTVELKNEELGGVTGFGTEHRCVDWPGLLDWIRPYEETDAPPIPDHID
;
A
#
# COMPACT_ATOMS: atom_id res chain seq x y z
N MET A 1 65.24 -7.10 31.48
CA MET A 1 65.78 -6.22 32.54
C MET A 1 64.66 -5.22 32.86
N ASN A 2 63.68 -5.50 33.73
CA ASN A 2 63.71 -5.72 35.19
C ASN A 2 64.36 -4.55 35.95
N PRO A 3 63.84 -4.09 37.10
CA PRO A 3 62.45 -3.77 37.44
C PRO A 3 62.31 -2.53 38.37
N SER A 4 61.07 -2.10 38.59
CA SER A 4 60.51 -1.50 39.83
C SER A 4 61.45 -0.83 40.85
N ALA A 5 61.45 0.51 40.88
CA ALA A 5 61.62 1.29 42.11
C ALA A 5 61.04 2.71 41.91
N TRP A 6 59.75 2.78 41.55
CA TRP A 6 59.03 4.06 41.58
C TRP A 6 58.85 4.48 43.03
N PHE A 7 59.38 5.66 43.34
CA PHE A 7 59.24 6.38 44.60
C PHE A 7 57.82 6.24 45.17
N MET A 8 57.69 5.49 46.26
CA MET A 8 56.52 5.60 47.13
C MET A 8 56.60 6.95 47.85
N PRO A 9 55.61 7.85 47.71
CA PRO A 9 55.54 9.03 48.56
C PRO A 9 55.32 8.56 50.01
N GLN A 10 56.18 9.05 50.92
CA GLN A 10 55.99 8.87 52.36
C GLN A 10 54.62 9.45 52.76
N ARG A 11 53.70 8.60 53.20
CA ARG A 11 52.49 9.07 53.90
C ARG A 11 52.91 9.47 55.30
N HIS A 12 52.85 10.76 55.58
CA HIS A 12 52.87 11.24 56.95
C HIS A 12 51.56 10.85 57.63
N ASP A 13 51.67 10.03 58.66
CA ASP A 13 50.55 9.63 59.50
C ASP A 13 50.29 10.76 60.49
N TYR A 14 49.19 11.47 60.32
CA TYR A 14 48.74 12.47 61.28
C TYR A 14 47.70 11.84 62.21
N ASN A 15 47.99 11.86 63.51
CA ASN A 15 47.00 11.54 64.53
C ASN A 15 45.92 12.63 64.53
N THR A 16 44.67 12.22 64.32
CA THR A 16 43.52 13.12 64.51
C THR A 16 43.34 13.39 66.00
N LEU A 17 43.02 14.65 66.34
CA LEU A 17 42.75 15.10 67.70
C LEU A 17 41.58 14.31 68.32
N PRO A 18 41.57 14.08 69.65
CA PRO A 18 40.49 13.36 70.29
C PRO A 18 39.24 14.25 70.31
N GLY A 19 38.28 13.94 69.44
CA GLY A 19 37.05 14.70 69.30
C GLY A 19 35.89 13.82 68.88
N ASN A 20 35.04 13.52 69.86
CA ASN A 20 33.74 12.83 69.82
C ASN A 20 33.68 11.44 69.20
N GLU A 21 33.28 10.48 70.05
CA GLU A 21 32.80 9.17 69.61
C GLU A 21 31.56 9.33 68.72
N ASP A 22 31.79 9.42 67.41
CA ASP A 22 30.74 9.24 66.43
C ASP A 22 30.36 7.76 66.42
N LYS A 23 29.15 7.49 66.95
CA LYS A 23 28.48 6.19 66.90
C LYS A 23 28.57 5.62 65.49
N LYS A 24 29.37 4.56 65.30
CA LYS A 24 29.40 3.79 64.04
C LYS A 24 27.95 3.47 63.65
N PRO A 25 27.48 3.90 62.46
CA PRO A 25 26.12 3.61 62.05
C PRO A 25 25.98 2.08 61.97
N SER A 26 24.96 1.57 62.66
CA SER A 26 24.58 0.16 62.65
C SER A 26 24.61 -0.38 61.21
N THR A 27 25.37 -1.46 60.99
CA THR A 27 25.46 -2.16 59.69
C THR A 27 24.09 -2.61 59.19
N ALA A 28 23.13 -2.82 60.10
CA ALA A 28 21.74 -3.09 59.76
C ALA A 28 21.04 -1.87 59.14
N ARG A 29 21.35 -0.65 59.59
CA ARG A 29 20.79 0.60 59.05
C ARG A 29 21.34 0.89 57.64
N ALA A 30 22.64 0.63 57.42
CA ALA A 30 23.25 0.73 56.10
C ALA A 30 22.68 -0.30 55.12
N ARG A 31 22.51 -1.57 55.55
CA ARG A 31 21.86 -2.62 54.76
C ARG A 31 20.40 -2.30 54.44
N TYR A 32 19.66 -1.74 55.41
CA TYR A 32 18.29 -1.29 55.21
C TYR A 32 18.20 -0.19 54.15
N HIS A 33 19.09 0.80 54.17
CA HIS A 33 19.11 1.84 53.14
C HIS A 33 19.50 1.32 51.75
N VAL A 34 20.40 0.32 51.66
CA VAL A 34 20.73 -0.33 50.39
C VAL A 34 19.54 -1.11 49.84
N LEU A 35 18.87 -1.91 50.67
CA LEU A 35 17.66 -2.64 50.28
C LEU A 35 16.54 -1.70 49.84
N LEU A 36 16.34 -0.58 50.56
CA LEU A 36 15.34 0.43 50.22
C LEU A 36 15.63 1.09 48.87
N LYS A 37 16.90 1.41 48.59
CA LYS A 37 17.32 2.00 47.31
C LYS A 37 17.17 1.00 46.15
N SER A 38 17.55 -0.26 46.35
CA SER A 38 17.38 -1.31 45.34
C SER A 38 15.90 -1.57 45.03
N ALA A 39 15.04 -1.59 46.07
CA ALA A 39 13.60 -1.71 45.90
C ALA A 39 13.01 -0.51 45.14
N LEU A 40 13.49 0.71 45.44
CA LEU A 40 13.07 1.92 44.72
C LEU A 40 13.48 1.89 43.24
N VAL A 41 14.71 1.47 42.93
CA VAL A 41 15.18 1.32 41.54
C VAL A 41 14.37 0.26 40.80
N GLY A 42 14.10 -0.88 41.45
CA GLY A 42 13.24 -1.92 40.88
C GLY A 42 11.82 -1.40 40.59
N LEU A 43 11.23 -0.67 41.54
CA LEU A 43 9.91 -0.04 41.36
C LEU A 43 9.91 0.96 40.22
N LEU A 44 10.92 1.83 40.14
CA LEU A 44 11.06 2.81 39.06
C LEU A 44 11.24 2.15 37.69
N ALA A 45 12.00 1.05 37.60
CA ALA A 45 12.15 0.29 36.37
C ALA A 45 10.83 -0.35 35.92
N VAL A 46 10.08 -0.94 36.86
CA VAL A 46 8.76 -1.52 36.60
C VAL A 46 7.77 -0.44 36.18
N LEU A 47 7.71 0.68 36.90
CA LEU A 47 6.87 1.83 36.54
C LEU A 47 7.24 2.40 35.17
N SER A 48 8.53 2.48 34.84
CA SER A 48 8.99 2.95 33.52
C SER A 48 8.61 1.96 32.41
N PHE A 49 8.68 0.65 32.67
CA PHE A 49 8.26 -0.38 31.73
C PHE A 49 6.74 -0.32 31.48
N PHE A 50 5.93 -0.19 32.54
CA PHE A 50 4.48 -0.07 32.42
C PHE A 50 4.04 1.28 31.83
N ALA A 51 4.70 2.39 32.19
CA ALA A 51 4.47 3.69 31.56
C ALA A 51 4.88 3.69 30.08
N GLY A 52 5.97 3.01 29.73
CA GLY A 52 6.38 2.77 28.34
C GLY A 52 5.38 1.89 27.57
N ARG A 53 4.81 0.87 28.21
CA ARG A 53 3.73 0.05 27.64
C ARG A 53 2.45 0.87 27.44
N LEU A 54 2.02 1.65 28.43
CA LEU A 54 0.87 2.55 28.29
C LEU A 54 1.11 3.65 27.24
N SER A 55 2.35 4.14 27.11
CA SER A 55 2.69 5.14 26.08
C SER A 55 2.81 4.51 24.69
N SER A 56 3.27 3.26 24.59
CA SER A 56 3.32 2.50 23.33
C SER A 56 1.94 2.11 22.82
N THR A 57 0.97 1.87 23.70
CA THR A 57 -0.44 1.71 23.32
C THR A 57 -1.11 3.06 23.01
N ASN A 58 -0.54 4.17 23.47
CA ASN A 58 -0.99 5.53 23.22
C ASN A 58 -0.13 6.29 22.20
N VAL A 59 0.71 5.60 21.40
CA VAL A 59 1.09 6.13 20.10
C VAL A 59 -0.17 6.03 19.25
N ALA A 60 -1.08 6.97 19.50
CA ALA A 60 -2.06 7.38 18.53
C ALA A 60 -1.27 7.60 17.25
N SER A 61 -1.48 6.70 16.29
CA SER A 61 -1.34 6.98 14.88
C SER A 61 -1.68 8.45 14.68
N SER A 62 -0.80 9.22 14.05
CA SER A 62 -1.10 10.58 13.64
C SER A 62 -2.35 10.54 12.76
N ASP A 63 -3.50 10.75 13.38
CA ASP A 63 -4.85 10.61 12.81
C ASP A 63 -5.20 11.84 11.97
N ARG A 64 -4.24 12.36 11.20
CA ARG A 64 -4.33 13.69 10.57
C ARG A 64 -4.50 13.68 9.06
N ASP A 65 -4.43 12.53 8.40
CA ASP A 65 -4.47 12.45 6.94
C ASP A 65 -5.54 11.48 6.39
N VAL A 66 -6.63 11.26 7.14
CA VAL A 66 -7.71 10.37 6.70
C VAL A 66 -8.90 11.21 6.24
N ILE A 67 -9.20 11.15 4.94
CA ILE A 67 -10.49 11.63 4.44
C ILE A 67 -11.55 10.67 4.98
N GLU A 68 -12.41 11.16 5.87
CA GLU A 68 -13.52 10.38 6.41
C GLU A 68 -14.59 10.18 5.33
N LEU A 69 -14.44 9.11 4.55
CA LEU A 69 -15.47 8.63 3.62
C LEU A 69 -16.16 7.41 4.23
N GLY A 70 -17.48 7.39 4.19
CA GLY A 70 -18.26 6.21 4.58
C GLY A 70 -18.16 5.10 3.53
N THR A 71 -18.26 3.86 3.97
CA THR A 71 -18.36 2.69 3.08
C THR A 71 -19.82 2.35 2.80
N ASN A 72 -20.13 2.05 1.54
CA ASN A 72 -21.44 1.55 1.14
C ASN A 72 -21.29 0.22 0.40
N SER A 73 -22.20 -0.71 0.63
CA SER A 73 -22.21 -1.99 -0.10
C SER A 73 -22.81 -1.82 -1.49
N HIS A 74 -22.09 -2.26 -2.51
CA HIS A 74 -22.53 -2.24 -3.89
C HIS A 74 -22.40 -3.62 -4.52
N LEU A 75 -23.47 -4.10 -5.15
CA LEU A 75 -23.41 -5.28 -6.01
C LEU A 75 -22.93 -4.85 -7.39
N PHE A 76 -21.87 -5.49 -7.89
CA PHE A 76 -21.38 -5.20 -9.23
C PHE A 76 -22.38 -5.71 -10.27
N GLN A 77 -22.79 -4.80 -11.15
CA GLN A 77 -23.69 -5.09 -12.26
C GLN A 77 -22.97 -4.66 -13.53
N TYR A 78 -22.89 -5.56 -14.50
CA TYR A 78 -22.22 -5.26 -15.75
C TYR A 78 -22.97 -4.13 -16.49
N ASN A 79 -22.28 -3.01 -16.70
CA ASN A 79 -22.76 -1.91 -17.52
C ASN A 79 -21.97 -1.87 -18.82
N ARG A 80 -22.62 -2.38 -19.87
CA ARG A 80 -22.05 -2.47 -21.22
C ARG A 80 -21.48 -1.14 -21.74
N THR A 81 -22.08 -0.01 -21.37
CA THR A 81 -21.65 1.33 -21.82
C THR A 81 -20.16 1.59 -21.57
N PHE A 82 -19.63 1.12 -20.43
CA PHE A 82 -18.23 1.37 -20.07
C PHE A 82 -17.23 0.44 -20.79
N GLY A 83 -17.69 -0.69 -21.33
CA GLY A 83 -16.84 -1.62 -22.08
C GLY A 83 -16.83 -1.38 -23.59
N GLU A 84 -17.82 -0.68 -24.14
CA GLU A 84 -18.01 -0.51 -25.58
C GLU A 84 -17.02 0.47 -26.25
N ALA A 85 -17.04 0.47 -27.58
CA ALA A 85 -16.21 1.33 -28.42
C ALA A 85 -16.38 2.82 -28.09
N PRO A 86 -15.33 3.65 -28.25
CA PRO A 86 -15.44 5.10 -28.13
C PRO A 86 -16.55 5.66 -29.02
N SER A 87 -17.48 6.36 -28.39
CA SER A 87 -18.60 7.05 -29.02
C SER A 87 -18.96 8.26 -28.15
N PRO A 88 -19.79 9.20 -28.63
CA PRO A 88 -20.24 10.32 -27.80
C PRO A 88 -20.84 9.87 -26.46
N ASP A 89 -21.64 8.79 -26.47
CA ASP A 89 -22.32 8.31 -25.26
C ASP A 89 -21.35 7.58 -24.31
N THR A 90 -20.46 6.73 -24.85
CA THR A 90 -19.52 5.97 -23.99
C THR A 90 -18.44 6.89 -23.42
N ASN A 91 -17.96 7.86 -24.19
CA ASN A 91 -16.99 8.85 -23.72
C ASN A 91 -17.62 9.77 -22.67
N ALA A 92 -18.87 10.23 -22.88
CA ALA A 92 -19.58 11.01 -21.87
C ALA A 92 -19.81 10.21 -20.57
N ALA A 93 -20.07 8.91 -20.67
CA ALA A 93 -20.19 8.05 -19.50
C ALA A 93 -18.86 7.98 -18.72
N TRP A 94 -17.72 7.79 -19.40
CA TRP A 94 -16.40 7.82 -18.76
C TRP A 94 -16.06 9.19 -18.16
N GLU A 95 -16.31 10.29 -18.89
CA GLU A 95 -16.10 11.66 -18.39
C GLU A 95 -16.91 11.93 -17.12
N SER A 96 -18.12 11.38 -17.00
CA SER A 96 -18.99 11.56 -15.83
C SER A 96 -18.44 10.98 -14.52
N LEU A 97 -17.43 10.09 -14.60
CA LEU A 97 -16.78 9.50 -13.43
C LEU A 97 -15.78 10.45 -12.77
N PHE A 98 -15.34 11.48 -13.49
CA PHE A 98 -14.32 12.40 -13.01
C PHE A 98 -14.95 13.66 -12.42
N PRO A 99 -14.43 14.18 -11.31
CA PRO A 99 -14.80 15.52 -10.88
C PRO A 99 -14.22 16.55 -11.87
N HIS A 100 -14.62 17.81 -11.69
CA HIS A 100 -14.09 18.90 -12.51
C HIS A 100 -12.56 18.88 -12.62
N HIS A 101 -12.06 19.24 -13.79
CA HIS A 101 -10.62 19.22 -14.11
C HIS A 101 -9.96 17.84 -14.05
N GLY A 102 -10.72 16.75 -14.20
CA GLY A 102 -10.18 15.40 -14.40
C GLY A 102 -9.60 14.77 -13.12
N GLY A 103 -10.11 15.14 -11.94
CA GLY A 103 -9.60 14.59 -10.67
C GLY A 103 -8.51 15.41 -9.98
N PHE A 104 -8.00 16.46 -10.64
CA PHE A 104 -6.95 17.29 -10.04
C PHE A 104 -7.50 18.26 -8.99
N PHE A 105 -6.82 18.36 -7.85
CA PHE A 105 -7.16 19.24 -6.75
C PHE A 105 -5.93 19.88 -6.09
N VAL A 106 -6.19 20.86 -5.22
CA VAL A 106 -5.23 21.47 -4.30
C VAL A 106 -5.90 21.50 -2.93
N HIS A 107 -5.20 21.07 -1.89
CA HIS A 107 -5.69 21.05 -0.51
C HIS A 107 -4.61 21.53 0.45
N ALA A 108 -4.92 22.47 1.34
CA ALA A 108 -3.93 23.17 2.15
C ALA A 108 -3.02 22.26 2.99
N GLU A 109 -3.57 21.15 3.49
CA GLU A 109 -2.87 20.20 4.36
C GLU A 109 -2.43 18.96 3.56
N LEU A 110 -3.40 18.18 3.06
CA LEU A 110 -3.18 16.96 2.29
C LEU A 110 -2.37 17.11 0.98
N ALA A 111 -2.57 18.18 0.21
CA ALA A 111 -1.97 18.34 -1.12
C ALA A 111 -1.72 19.82 -1.47
N PRO A 112 -0.67 20.45 -0.91
CA PRO A 112 -0.44 21.90 -1.07
C PRO A 112 -0.10 22.33 -2.51
N LYS A 113 0.16 21.36 -3.39
CA LYS A 113 0.41 21.55 -4.82
C LYS A 113 -0.67 20.81 -5.60
N ARG A 114 -0.80 21.13 -6.89
CA ARG A 114 -1.75 20.45 -7.77
C ARG A 114 -1.44 18.96 -7.81
N SER A 115 -2.39 18.15 -7.40
CA SER A 115 -2.27 16.70 -7.26
C SER A 115 -3.56 16.02 -7.70
N ALA A 116 -3.54 14.70 -7.81
CA ALA A 116 -4.75 13.88 -8.01
C ALA A 116 -4.72 12.68 -7.07
N PHE A 117 -5.87 12.06 -6.82
CA PHE A 117 -5.89 10.74 -6.20
C PHE A 117 -5.57 9.68 -7.26
N SER A 118 -4.81 8.67 -6.84
CA SER A 118 -4.40 7.54 -7.69
C SER A 118 -5.58 6.89 -8.41
N VAL A 119 -6.74 6.72 -7.77
CA VAL A 119 -7.95 6.17 -8.40
C VAL A 119 -8.36 6.90 -9.69
N PHE A 120 -8.24 8.23 -9.75
CA PHE A 120 -8.60 8.98 -10.96
C PHE A 120 -7.58 8.75 -12.07
N HIS A 121 -6.30 8.66 -11.72
CA HIS A 121 -5.26 8.30 -12.68
C HIS A 121 -5.45 6.85 -13.20
N GLN A 122 -5.80 5.91 -12.33
CA GLN A 122 -6.09 4.52 -12.69
C GLN A 122 -7.29 4.41 -13.63
N LEU A 123 -8.38 5.16 -13.35
CA LEU A 123 -9.55 5.22 -14.24
C LEU A 123 -9.22 5.84 -15.60
N HIS A 124 -8.42 6.91 -15.62
CA HIS A 124 -7.96 7.52 -16.88
C HIS A 124 -7.14 6.53 -17.71
N CYS A 125 -6.17 5.85 -17.09
CA CYS A 125 -5.38 4.82 -17.77
C CYS A 125 -6.24 3.67 -18.31
N LEU A 126 -7.26 3.22 -17.56
CA LEU A 126 -8.16 2.17 -18.02
C LEU A 126 -8.99 2.61 -19.23
N ASP A 127 -9.43 3.87 -19.27
CA ASP A 127 -10.14 4.43 -20.43
C ASP A 127 -9.22 4.58 -21.65
N GLU A 128 -7.99 5.06 -21.46
CA GLU A 128 -6.97 5.12 -22.52
C GLU A 128 -6.67 3.71 -23.10
N LEU A 129 -6.63 2.68 -22.25
CA LEU A 129 -6.50 1.29 -22.70
C LEU A 129 -7.71 0.82 -23.52
N ARG A 130 -8.93 1.22 -23.12
CA ARG A 130 -10.15 0.95 -23.91
C ARG A 130 -10.05 1.60 -25.28
N HIS A 131 -9.65 2.87 -25.36
CA HIS A 131 -9.44 3.57 -26.63
C HIS A 131 -8.40 2.86 -27.51
N GLY A 132 -7.23 2.54 -26.95
CA GLY A 132 -6.16 1.84 -27.67
C GLY A 132 -6.58 0.45 -28.16
N PHE A 133 -7.35 -0.29 -27.35
CA PHE A 133 -7.91 -1.58 -27.75
C PHE A 133 -8.78 -1.46 -29.00
N TYR A 134 -9.69 -0.48 -29.06
CA TYR A 134 -10.60 -0.32 -30.19
C TYR A 134 -9.88 0.17 -31.47
N VAL A 135 -8.88 1.03 -31.35
CA VAL A 135 -8.03 1.42 -32.50
C VAL A 135 -7.37 0.19 -33.13
N LEU A 136 -6.81 -0.70 -32.31
CA LEU A 136 -6.15 -1.91 -32.80
C LEU A 136 -7.17 -2.94 -33.31
N HIS A 137 -8.29 -3.11 -32.62
CA HIS A 137 -9.38 -3.98 -33.03
C HIS A 137 -9.87 -3.63 -34.44
N ASP A 138 -10.17 -2.37 -34.68
CA ASP A 138 -10.73 -1.91 -35.96
C ASP A 138 -9.72 -2.11 -37.10
N GLN A 139 -8.44 -1.80 -36.88
CA GLN A 139 -7.36 -2.06 -37.85
C GLN A 139 -7.23 -3.55 -38.20
N VAL A 140 -7.34 -4.44 -37.20
CA VAL A 140 -7.23 -5.89 -37.41
C VAL A 140 -8.44 -6.43 -38.17
N ILE A 141 -9.65 -5.93 -37.87
CA ILE A 141 -10.87 -6.30 -38.61
C ILE A 141 -10.76 -5.85 -40.07
N GLU A 142 -10.44 -4.59 -40.33
CA GLU A 142 -10.28 -4.06 -41.69
C GLU A 142 -9.23 -4.83 -42.49
N TYR A 143 -8.07 -5.10 -41.87
CA TYR A 143 -7.03 -5.90 -42.50
C TYR A 143 -7.49 -7.32 -42.82
N SER A 144 -8.21 -7.97 -41.89
CA SER A 144 -8.77 -9.30 -42.13
C SER A 144 -9.77 -9.29 -43.28
N ASP A 145 -10.61 -8.26 -43.38
CA ASP A 145 -11.60 -8.15 -44.45
C ASP A 145 -10.95 -7.93 -45.81
N MET A 146 -9.89 -7.11 -45.87
CA MET A 146 -9.10 -6.94 -47.10
C MET A 146 -8.48 -8.26 -47.58
N LEU A 147 -7.91 -9.07 -46.66
CA LEU A 147 -7.37 -10.38 -47.00
C LEU A 147 -8.45 -11.36 -47.47
N ASN A 148 -9.65 -11.27 -46.92
CA ASN A 148 -10.77 -12.14 -47.28
C ASN A 148 -11.46 -11.72 -48.59
N ALA A 149 -11.37 -10.44 -48.97
CA ALA A 149 -11.97 -9.89 -50.18
C ALA A 149 -11.13 -10.12 -51.45
N ALA A 150 -9.80 -10.26 -51.33
CA ALA A 150 -8.93 -10.51 -52.47
C ALA A 150 -9.02 -11.98 -52.94
N PRO A 151 -9.25 -12.26 -54.24
CA PRO A 151 -9.13 -13.61 -54.75
C PRO A 151 -7.66 -14.08 -54.62
N PRO A 152 -7.41 -15.27 -54.07
CA PRO A 152 -6.05 -15.74 -53.82
C PRO A 152 -5.27 -15.85 -55.14
N PRO A 153 -4.04 -15.30 -55.22
CA PRO A 153 -3.28 -15.21 -56.47
C PRO A 153 -2.90 -16.55 -57.11
N ASP A 154 -3.06 -17.66 -56.38
CA ASP A 154 -2.74 -19.03 -56.80
C ASP A 154 -3.95 -19.99 -56.71
N GLY A 155 -5.18 -19.48 -56.52
CA GLY A 155 -6.35 -20.35 -56.30
C GLY A 155 -6.29 -21.19 -55.02
N ARG A 156 -5.29 -20.96 -54.15
CA ARG A 156 -5.20 -21.55 -52.80
C ARG A 156 -6.33 -21.03 -51.92
N ARG A 157 -6.85 -21.92 -51.08
CA ARG A 157 -8.03 -21.74 -50.22
C ARG A 157 -8.01 -20.43 -49.40
N ARG A 158 -9.20 -19.87 -49.12
CA ARG A 158 -9.40 -18.81 -48.12
C ARG A 158 -8.64 -19.15 -46.83
N LEU A 159 -8.06 -18.15 -46.19
CA LEU A 159 -7.31 -18.30 -44.93
C LEU A 159 -8.07 -19.17 -43.93
N HIS A 160 -7.37 -20.11 -43.30
CA HIS A 160 -7.93 -20.93 -42.23
C HIS A 160 -8.23 -20.06 -41.01
N GLU A 161 -9.20 -20.46 -40.17
CA GLU A 161 -9.63 -19.73 -38.96
C GLU A 161 -8.44 -19.28 -38.09
N GLU A 162 -7.40 -20.12 -38.00
CA GLU A 162 -6.17 -19.91 -37.24
C GLU A 162 -5.26 -18.82 -37.80
N GLU A 163 -5.41 -18.47 -39.08
CA GLU A 163 -4.67 -17.40 -39.75
C GLU A 163 -5.41 -16.05 -39.67
N ARG A 164 -6.68 -16.04 -39.21
CA ARG A 164 -7.45 -14.82 -38.98
C ARG A 164 -6.94 -14.15 -37.70
N ARG A 165 -6.34 -12.98 -37.86
CA ARG A 165 -5.88 -12.15 -36.73
C ARG A 165 -7.02 -11.49 -35.96
N ALA A 166 -8.25 -11.52 -36.50
CA ALA A 166 -9.44 -10.98 -35.86
C ALA A 166 -9.76 -11.72 -34.55
N LEU A 167 -10.03 -10.97 -33.49
CA LEU A 167 -10.47 -11.54 -32.21
C LEU A 167 -11.84 -12.22 -32.38
N HIS A 168 -11.99 -13.41 -31.81
CA HIS A 168 -13.30 -14.08 -31.75
C HIS A 168 -14.29 -13.26 -30.90
N GLU A 169 -15.59 -13.30 -31.23
CA GLU A 169 -16.65 -12.55 -30.52
C GLU A 169 -16.66 -12.82 -29.00
N HIS A 170 -16.40 -14.06 -28.60
CA HIS A 170 -16.29 -14.42 -27.17
C HIS A 170 -15.17 -13.62 -26.47
N SER A 171 -14.02 -13.46 -27.13
CA SER A 171 -12.90 -12.67 -26.60
C SER A 171 -13.25 -11.19 -26.51
N LEU A 172 -13.97 -10.65 -27.50
CA LEU A 172 -14.45 -9.26 -27.45
C LEU A 172 -15.46 -9.06 -26.30
N GLY A 173 -16.42 -9.98 -26.13
CA GLY A 173 -17.32 -9.98 -24.98
C GLY A 173 -16.58 -9.98 -23.65
N HIS A 174 -15.54 -10.80 -23.53
CA HIS A 174 -14.72 -10.89 -22.33
C HIS A 174 -13.97 -9.59 -22.03
N ILE A 175 -13.31 -8.99 -23.04
CA ILE A 175 -12.57 -7.73 -22.88
C ILE A 175 -13.51 -6.59 -22.43
N ARG A 176 -14.67 -6.44 -23.07
CA ARG A 176 -15.66 -5.43 -22.70
C ARG A 176 -16.14 -5.58 -21.25
N HIS A 177 -16.44 -6.81 -20.85
CA HIS A 177 -16.82 -7.12 -19.47
C HIS A 177 -15.69 -6.86 -18.48
N CYS A 178 -14.46 -7.22 -18.80
CA CYS A 178 -13.28 -6.97 -17.97
C CYS A 178 -13.05 -5.47 -17.74
N ILE A 179 -13.19 -4.64 -18.77
CA ILE A 179 -13.04 -3.19 -18.65
C ILE A 179 -14.02 -2.64 -17.60
N ASP A 180 -15.30 -2.98 -17.69
CA ASP A 180 -16.29 -2.51 -16.72
C ASP A 180 -16.09 -3.12 -15.32
N LEU A 181 -15.69 -4.39 -15.22
CA LEU A 181 -15.35 -5.02 -13.95
C LEU A 181 -14.18 -4.32 -13.26
N LEU A 182 -13.11 -4.02 -13.99
CA LEU A 182 -11.94 -3.30 -13.46
C LEU A 182 -12.34 -1.89 -13.02
N ARG A 183 -13.12 -1.16 -13.83
CA ARG A 183 -13.64 0.16 -13.45
C ARG A 183 -14.40 0.10 -12.12
N GLN A 184 -15.32 -0.87 -11.96
CA GLN A 184 -16.07 -1.04 -10.72
C GLN A 184 -15.16 -1.39 -9.53
N SER A 185 -14.16 -2.26 -9.75
CA SER A 185 -13.18 -2.61 -8.73
C SER A 185 -12.36 -1.40 -8.25
N LEU A 186 -11.88 -0.58 -9.19
CA LEU A 186 -11.13 0.65 -8.89
C LEU A 186 -11.97 1.65 -8.10
N MET A 187 -13.26 1.79 -8.41
CA MET A 187 -14.15 2.68 -7.66
C MET A 187 -14.53 2.12 -6.28
N CYS A 188 -14.68 0.80 -6.17
CA CYS A 188 -15.03 0.12 -4.92
C CYS A 188 -13.86 0.13 -3.91
N ASN A 189 -12.64 0.00 -4.41
CA ASN A 189 -11.41 0.04 -3.63
C ASN A 189 -10.55 1.22 -4.10
N ALA A 190 -11.14 2.42 -4.02
CA ALA A 190 -10.50 3.64 -4.48
C ALA A 190 -9.17 3.88 -3.77
N ASP A 191 -8.09 3.88 -4.54
CA ASP A 191 -6.77 4.25 -4.06
C ASP A 191 -6.69 5.78 -3.87
N LEU A 192 -6.75 6.21 -2.61
CA LEU A 192 -6.70 7.61 -2.20
C LEU A 192 -5.26 8.11 -1.96
N THR A 193 -4.25 7.40 -2.43
CA THR A 193 -2.87 7.92 -2.47
C THR A 193 -2.83 9.20 -3.30
N VAL A 194 -2.17 10.24 -2.76
CA VAL A 194 -2.02 11.54 -3.40
C VAL A 194 -0.82 11.53 -4.32
N GLU A 195 -1.07 11.69 -5.63
CA GLU A 195 -0.02 11.80 -6.64
C GLU A 195 0.22 13.26 -7.00
N LEU A 196 1.47 13.72 -6.86
CA LEU A 196 1.85 15.08 -7.24
C LEU A 196 1.88 15.21 -8.76
N LYS A 197 1.23 16.26 -9.28
CA LYS A 197 1.33 16.58 -10.72
C LYS A 197 2.78 16.87 -11.08
N ASN A 198 3.26 16.16 -12.10
CA ASN A 198 4.49 16.49 -12.78
C ASN A 198 4.24 17.66 -13.76
N GLU A 199 4.91 18.80 -13.52
CA GLU A 199 4.71 20.01 -14.34
C GLU A 199 5.28 19.89 -15.76
N GLU A 200 6.30 19.06 -15.97
CA GLU A 200 6.90 18.83 -17.28
C GLU A 200 6.01 17.93 -18.15
N LEU A 201 5.44 16.87 -17.56
CA LEU A 201 4.56 15.94 -18.26
C LEU A 201 3.11 16.41 -18.34
N GLY A 202 2.71 17.37 -17.50
CA GLY A 202 1.33 17.88 -17.42
C GLY A 202 0.34 16.97 -16.69
N GLY A 203 0.77 15.79 -16.24
CA GLY A 203 -0.06 14.78 -15.57
C GLY A 203 0.58 14.21 -14.30
N VAL A 204 0.01 13.12 -13.79
CA VAL A 204 0.60 12.30 -12.72
C VAL A 204 1.14 11.00 -13.33
N THR A 205 2.08 10.33 -12.66
CA THR A 205 2.75 9.15 -13.20
C THR A 205 2.40 7.85 -12.48
N GLY A 206 1.80 7.89 -11.29
CA GLY A 206 1.57 6.69 -10.47
C GLY A 206 2.83 6.03 -9.92
N PHE A 207 4.01 6.56 -10.21
CA PHE A 207 5.29 5.96 -9.83
C PHE A 207 6.10 6.88 -8.91
N GLY A 208 6.82 6.27 -7.96
CA GLY A 208 7.62 7.01 -6.97
C GLY A 208 6.81 7.64 -5.84
N THR A 209 5.51 7.32 -5.76
CA THR A 209 4.62 7.65 -4.64
C THR A 209 4.32 6.37 -3.87
N GLU A 210 4.22 6.45 -2.55
CA GLU A 210 3.92 5.30 -1.70
C GLU A 210 2.41 5.01 -1.67
N HIS A 211 2.04 3.77 -1.92
CA HIS A 211 0.65 3.30 -1.89
C HIS A 211 0.42 2.36 -0.71
N ARG A 212 -0.81 2.38 -0.16
CA ARG A 212 -1.22 1.43 0.89
C ARG A 212 -1.89 0.22 0.23
N CYS A 213 -1.09 -0.78 -0.08
CA CYS A 213 -1.56 -2.02 -0.70
C CYS A 213 -1.90 -3.11 0.32
N VAL A 214 -2.69 -4.09 -0.13
CA VAL A 214 -2.78 -5.40 0.54
C VAL A 214 -1.41 -6.07 0.50
N ASP A 215 -1.07 -6.83 1.55
CA ASP A 215 0.13 -7.69 1.56
C ASP A 215 -0.03 -8.83 0.55
N TRP A 216 0.47 -8.62 -0.67
CA TRP A 216 0.30 -9.55 -1.77
C TRP A 216 0.95 -10.92 -1.51
N PRO A 217 2.21 -11.03 -1.04
CA PRO A 217 2.77 -12.30 -0.59
C PRO A 217 1.92 -12.99 0.49
N GLY A 218 1.47 -12.25 1.50
CA GLY A 218 0.61 -12.79 2.56
C GLY A 218 -0.71 -13.35 2.01
N LEU A 219 -1.32 -12.69 1.03
CA LEU A 219 -2.50 -13.19 0.33
C LEU A 219 -2.19 -14.49 -0.44
N LEU A 220 -1.09 -14.55 -1.19
CA LEU A 220 -0.70 -15.76 -1.92
C LEU A 220 -0.40 -16.93 -0.97
N ASP A 221 0.29 -16.66 0.15
CA ASP A 221 0.57 -17.67 1.17
C ASP A 221 -0.71 -18.19 1.83
N TRP A 222 -1.72 -17.32 2.01
CA TRP A 222 -3.02 -17.71 2.51
C TRP A 222 -3.80 -18.59 1.52
N ILE A 223 -3.72 -18.30 0.20
CA ILE A 223 -4.40 -19.09 -0.83
C ILE A 223 -3.75 -20.46 -1.03
N ARG A 224 -2.43 -20.55 -0.90
CA ARG A 224 -1.60 -21.73 -1.20
C ARG A 224 -2.16 -23.08 -0.71
N PRO A 225 -2.69 -23.23 0.52
CA PRO A 225 -3.24 -24.51 0.98
C PRO A 225 -4.55 -24.93 0.28
N TYR A 226 -5.20 -24.03 -0.47
CA TYR A 226 -6.49 -24.21 -1.11
C TYR A 226 -6.41 -24.25 -2.65
N GLU A 227 -5.21 -24.23 -3.23
CA GLU A 227 -5.01 -24.18 -4.69
C GLU A 227 -5.31 -25.53 -5.39
N GLU A 228 -5.33 -26.64 -4.64
CA GLU A 228 -5.64 -27.95 -5.21
C GLU A 228 -7.17 -28.16 -5.33
N THR A 229 -7.59 -28.88 -6.37
CA THR A 229 -9.00 -29.21 -6.65
C THR A 229 -9.69 -30.00 -5.52
N ASP A 230 -8.91 -30.50 -4.57
CA ASP A 230 -9.33 -31.30 -3.41
C ASP A 230 -9.13 -30.56 -2.07
N ALA A 231 -9.16 -29.23 -2.08
CA ALA A 231 -9.03 -28.41 -0.87
C ALA A 231 -9.89 -28.98 0.28
N PRO A 232 -9.32 -29.21 1.48
CA PRO A 232 -10.06 -29.84 2.57
C PRO A 232 -11.32 -29.04 2.91
N PRO A 233 -12.45 -29.71 3.18
CA PRO A 233 -13.71 -29.03 3.46
C PRO A 233 -13.54 -28.03 4.61
N ILE A 234 -14.10 -26.84 4.44
CA ILE A 234 -14.08 -25.78 5.45
C ILE A 234 -14.68 -26.36 6.74
N PRO A 235 -14.00 -26.27 7.90
CA PRO A 235 -14.56 -26.73 9.17
C PRO A 235 -15.88 -26.03 9.46
N ASP A 236 -16.90 -26.78 9.90
CA ASP A 236 -18.25 -26.26 10.15
C ASP A 236 -18.32 -25.15 11.21
N HIS A 237 -17.22 -24.89 11.95
CA HIS A 237 -17.16 -23.90 13.01
C HIS A 237 -15.85 -23.10 12.94
N ILE A 238 -16.00 -21.79 12.81
CA ILE A 238 -14.96 -20.81 13.16
C ILE A 238 -15.24 -20.46 14.63
N ASP A 239 -14.42 -20.96 15.54
CA ASP A 239 -14.45 -20.58 16.96
C ASP A 239 -14.09 -19.10 17.17
#